data_AF-A0A2N3MXM7-F1
#
_entry.id   AF-A0A2N3MXM7-F1
#
_cell.length_a   1.000
_cell.length_b   1.000
_cell.length_c   1.000
_cell.angle_alpha   90.00
_cell.angle_beta   90.00
_cell.angle_gamma   90.00
#
_symmetry.space_group_name_H-M   'P 1'
#
loop_
_entity.id
_entity.type
_entity.pdbx_description
1 polymer ?
#
loop_
_entity_poly.entity_id
_entity_poly.type
_entity_poly.pdbx_seq_one_letter_code
_entity_poly.pdbx_strand_id
1 'polypeptide(L)'
;MLSTSYRLRSICQIPAYSIRHASTQREVLSKGMLRAEGPVAEQLAATNVWKPHRSKARATVKGEKTRINVTGEKLCQDIEKYLGPSLQRHVGCDLIDLFPGAGVWSRKLRDIVQPRTHILMEPDTSLYTPFLEPLTKNPGTTIVPKSGLLWTDLREVLDGLTHQTRLDPQSLTPPPKNDTLLVTANLSFYPKTRMTALYLYQLLSAVRSGTLFQEYGLVRMLIWARPEDIRPTILPMTVQARNRSAVEAELACEWINEVVGIDSQDPELQAAIYRSKRSGGPRDHAIELESAYRALQRLREQGITVPRGRETALLKEAKKIKDESDSLSRRAQSPNVALSYADELAELEHAFASGDFERGSKEHKRLKRLQYRQTNDTKQVGSYADILQEHAALAKLHASGNASPEELREKERLWNEKVSSLNPHSLSTFRLIRDNLHLFRQDPPAMLWDRRTLEPLTVKPEEFFPNVGCSLLDIQPKAMSPLLRGGEGSKVFDLLVKIMLRNSTVPVSQRIDDVWPDAAEGLLPNCPSLSDPAKGGTFGKGHAELCARALNEKQWVELVEAWMKWPFRPRYDRLERQHSEVEVEDDGSGTADGEFLL
;
A
#
# COMPACT_ATOMS: atom_id res chain seq x y z
N MET A 1 40.27 -39.41 -8.51
CA MET A 1 40.03 -38.06 -9.06
C MET A 1 38.53 -37.88 -9.15
N LEU A 2 37.97 -37.19 -8.15
CA LEU A 2 36.55 -37.21 -7.80
C LEU A 2 35.77 -36.11 -8.56
N SER A 3 34.70 -36.55 -9.20
CA SER A 3 33.62 -35.74 -9.78
C SER A 3 32.68 -35.29 -8.67
N THR A 4 32.49 -33.98 -8.52
CA THR A 4 31.54 -33.40 -7.56
C THR A 4 30.45 -32.63 -8.32
N SER A 5 29.40 -33.37 -8.68
CA SER A 5 28.09 -32.84 -9.03
C SER A 5 27.43 -32.26 -7.77
N TYR A 6 27.39 -30.93 -7.64
CA TYR A 6 26.61 -30.27 -6.61
C TYR A 6 25.12 -30.32 -6.98
N ARG A 7 24.40 -31.28 -6.39
CA ARG A 7 22.94 -31.25 -6.30
C ARG A 7 22.53 -30.12 -5.36
N LEU A 8 21.94 -29.06 -5.91
CA LEU A 8 21.12 -28.11 -5.16
C LEU A 8 19.93 -28.87 -4.55
N ARG A 9 20.04 -29.28 -3.29
CA ARG A 9 18.93 -29.75 -2.46
C ARG A 9 18.67 -28.75 -1.35
N SER A 10 17.38 -28.62 -1.01
CA SER A 10 16.79 -27.79 0.04
C SER A 10 16.38 -26.37 -0.38
N ILE A 11 15.35 -26.29 -1.24
CA ILE A 11 14.42 -25.16 -1.24
C ILE A 11 13.48 -25.43 -0.06
N CYS A 12 13.42 -24.51 0.92
CA CYS A 12 12.39 -24.54 1.95
C CYS A 12 11.02 -24.62 1.29
N GLN A 13 10.30 -25.72 1.53
CA GLN A 13 8.87 -25.81 1.21
C GLN A 13 8.14 -24.85 2.16
N ILE A 14 7.55 -23.80 1.59
CA ILE A 14 6.67 -22.85 2.27
C ILE A 14 5.26 -23.14 1.73
N PRO A 15 4.23 -23.24 2.59
CA PRO A 15 2.86 -23.51 2.14
C PRO A 15 2.39 -22.40 1.19
N ALA A 16 1.84 -22.78 0.03
CA ALA A 16 1.45 -21.86 -1.02
C ALA A 16 -0.08 -21.78 -1.09
N TYR A 17 -0.65 -20.85 -0.33
CA TYR A 17 -2.10 -20.72 -0.19
C TYR A 17 -2.83 -20.56 -1.53
N SER A 18 -3.74 -21.50 -1.80
CA SER A 18 -4.65 -21.46 -2.95
C SER A 18 -5.64 -20.27 -2.85
N ILE A 19 -5.47 -19.25 -3.70
CA ILE A 19 -6.46 -18.17 -3.87
C ILE A 19 -7.66 -18.71 -4.67
N ARG A 20 -8.72 -19.12 -3.97
CA ARG A 20 -10.02 -19.41 -4.61
C ARG A 20 -10.68 -18.08 -4.99
N HIS A 21 -10.96 -17.86 -6.27
CA HIS A 21 -11.76 -16.73 -6.72
C HIS A 21 -13.20 -16.89 -6.19
N ALA A 22 -13.54 -16.16 -5.13
CA ALA A 22 -14.89 -16.12 -4.61
C ALA A 22 -15.84 -15.46 -5.62
N SER A 23 -16.98 -16.10 -5.89
CA SER A 23 -18.10 -15.49 -6.63
C SER A 23 -18.52 -14.18 -5.94
N THR A 24 -19.09 -13.24 -6.70
CA THR A 24 -19.69 -11.95 -6.29
C THR A 24 -20.88 -12.12 -5.33
N GLN A 25 -20.69 -12.79 -4.20
CA GLN A 25 -21.64 -12.77 -3.10
C GLN A 25 -21.54 -11.43 -2.38
N ARG A 26 -22.71 -10.85 -2.08
CA ARG A 26 -22.82 -9.62 -1.30
C ARG A 26 -22.28 -9.90 0.10
N GLU A 27 -21.21 -9.20 0.49
CA GLU A 27 -20.68 -9.24 1.87
C GLU A 27 -21.81 -8.88 2.84
N VAL A 28 -22.04 -9.73 3.84
CA VAL A 28 -23.12 -9.56 4.82
C VAL A 28 -22.63 -10.02 6.19
N LEU A 29 -23.10 -9.35 7.25
CA LEU A 29 -22.79 -9.74 8.61
C LEU A 29 -23.33 -11.15 8.90
N SER A 30 -22.43 -12.06 9.24
CA SER A 30 -22.75 -13.42 9.67
C SER A 30 -22.97 -13.47 11.18
N LYS A 31 -23.55 -14.56 11.68
CA LYS A 31 -23.71 -14.76 13.13
C LYS A 31 -22.35 -14.88 13.84
N GLY A 32 -21.36 -15.50 13.20
CA GLY A 32 -20.01 -15.65 13.78
C GLY A 32 -19.32 -14.30 14.00
N MET A 33 -19.50 -13.37 13.06
CA MET A 33 -18.94 -12.02 13.14
C MET A 33 -19.59 -11.15 14.23
N LEU A 34 -20.72 -11.57 14.78
CA LEU A 34 -21.45 -10.83 15.82
C LEU A 34 -21.32 -11.48 17.20
N ARG A 35 -20.36 -12.41 17.35
CA ARG A 35 -20.00 -12.95 18.66
C ARG A 35 -19.26 -11.88 19.44
N ALA A 36 -19.94 -11.29 20.42
CA ALA A 36 -19.31 -10.35 21.33
C ALA A 36 -18.32 -11.06 22.25
N GLU A 37 -17.10 -10.53 22.33
CA GLU A 37 -16.08 -10.96 23.29
C GLU A 37 -15.61 -9.74 24.09
N GLY A 38 -15.86 -9.76 25.40
CA GLY A 38 -15.50 -8.68 26.32
C GLY A 38 -16.60 -7.63 26.52
N PRO A 39 -16.46 -6.80 27.57
CA PRO A 39 -17.55 -5.96 28.08
C PRO A 39 -18.03 -4.91 27.08
N VAL A 40 -17.11 -4.30 26.32
CA VAL A 40 -17.46 -3.28 25.32
C VAL A 40 -18.21 -3.89 24.14
N ALA A 41 -17.76 -5.04 23.64
CA ALA A 41 -18.43 -5.75 22.55
C ALA A 41 -19.82 -6.25 22.96
N GLU A 42 -19.97 -6.72 24.20
CA GLU A 42 -21.26 -7.15 24.76
C GLU A 42 -22.26 -5.99 24.85
N GLN A 43 -21.80 -4.81 25.30
CA GLN A 43 -22.62 -3.60 25.32
C GLN A 43 -23.03 -3.18 23.90
N LEU A 44 -22.11 -3.19 22.93
CA LEU A 44 -22.43 -2.88 21.53
C LEU A 44 -23.42 -3.90 20.94
N ALA A 45 -23.25 -5.18 21.21
CA ALA A 45 -24.17 -6.23 20.76
C ALA A 45 -25.57 -6.07 21.33
N ALA A 46 -25.68 -5.67 22.61
CA ALA A 46 -26.97 -5.45 23.28
C ALA A 46 -27.81 -4.34 22.62
N THR A 47 -27.19 -3.41 21.89
CA THR A 47 -27.91 -2.34 21.16
C THR A 47 -28.70 -2.85 19.96
N ASN A 48 -28.42 -4.06 19.47
CA ASN A 48 -29.01 -4.64 18.26
C ASN A 48 -28.86 -3.77 16.98
N VAL A 49 -27.91 -2.82 16.96
CA VAL A 49 -27.59 -2.00 15.77
C VAL A 49 -26.99 -2.89 14.68
N TRP A 50 -26.02 -3.73 15.05
CA TRP A 50 -25.44 -4.75 14.17
C TRP A 50 -26.27 -6.03 14.25
N LYS A 51 -26.71 -6.52 13.09
CA LYS A 51 -27.55 -7.71 13.02
C LYS A 51 -27.24 -8.58 11.81
N PRO A 52 -27.41 -9.91 11.93
CA PRO A 52 -27.23 -10.80 10.80
C PRO A 52 -28.19 -10.46 9.67
N HIS A 53 -27.79 -10.79 8.44
CA HIS A 53 -28.68 -10.70 7.29
C HIS A 53 -30.01 -11.42 7.56
N ARG A 54 -31.14 -10.74 7.28
CA ARG A 54 -32.54 -11.17 7.54
C ARG A 54 -32.99 -11.22 9.01
N SER A 55 -32.23 -10.68 9.97
CA SER A 55 -32.71 -10.55 11.35
C SER A 55 -33.89 -9.57 11.47
N LYS A 56 -34.94 -10.00 12.19
CA LYS A 56 -36.12 -9.18 12.53
C LYS A 56 -35.94 -8.36 13.82
N ALA A 57 -34.81 -8.49 14.51
CA ALA A 57 -34.53 -7.70 15.71
C ALA A 57 -34.53 -6.19 15.40
N ARG A 58 -35.17 -5.42 16.28
CA ARG A 58 -35.19 -3.96 16.22
C ARG A 58 -34.01 -3.41 17.03
N ALA A 59 -33.27 -2.47 16.45
CA ALA A 59 -32.21 -1.76 17.16
C ALA A 59 -32.84 -0.94 18.30
N THR A 60 -32.19 -0.92 19.46
CA THR A 60 -32.66 -0.15 20.62
C THR A 60 -32.34 1.34 20.48
N VAL A 61 -31.32 1.67 19.67
CA VAL A 61 -30.86 3.03 19.37
C VAL A 61 -30.55 3.15 17.88
N LYS A 62 -30.62 4.36 17.33
CA LYS A 62 -30.22 4.65 15.95
C LYS A 62 -28.70 4.78 15.86
N GLY A 63 -28.08 4.17 14.85
CA GLY A 63 -26.66 4.35 14.56
C GLY A 63 -26.25 3.70 13.24
N GLU A 64 -25.05 4.02 12.76
CA GLU A 64 -24.49 3.43 11.55
C GLU A 64 -24.16 1.93 11.73
N LYS A 65 -24.96 1.09 11.09
CA LYS A 65 -24.88 -0.38 11.17
C LYS A 65 -23.66 -1.00 10.49
N THR A 66 -22.93 -0.22 9.69
CA THR A 66 -21.73 -0.70 8.99
C THR A 66 -20.45 -0.43 9.75
N ARG A 67 -20.45 0.39 10.81
CA ARG A 67 -19.21 0.75 11.52
C ARG A 67 -18.58 -0.45 12.22
N ILE A 68 -17.26 -0.54 12.16
CA ILE A 68 -16.47 -1.48 12.96
C ILE A 68 -15.83 -0.69 14.11
N ASN A 69 -16.00 -1.19 15.34
CA ASN A 69 -15.44 -0.58 16.54
C ASN A 69 -14.24 -1.37 17.02
N VAL A 70 -13.19 -0.68 17.47
CA VAL A 70 -12.09 -1.30 18.23
C VAL A 70 -12.58 -1.58 19.64
N THR A 71 -12.54 -2.84 20.08
CA THR A 71 -13.02 -3.27 21.40
C THR A 71 -11.93 -3.88 22.28
N GLY A 72 -10.84 -4.39 21.67
CA GLY A 72 -9.76 -5.07 22.38
C GLY A 72 -8.83 -4.13 23.15
N GLU A 73 -8.96 -4.07 24.47
CA GLU A 73 -8.05 -3.26 25.31
C GLU A 73 -6.59 -3.73 25.23
N LYS A 74 -6.37 -5.05 25.16
CA LYS A 74 -5.02 -5.61 25.02
C LYS A 74 -4.35 -5.19 23.71
N LEU A 75 -5.12 -5.08 22.62
CA LEU A 75 -4.61 -4.56 21.36
C LEU A 75 -4.12 -3.12 21.51
N CYS A 76 -4.91 -2.26 22.14
CA CYS A 76 -4.52 -0.87 22.37
C CYS A 76 -3.29 -0.75 23.29
N GLN A 77 -3.13 -1.62 24.29
CA GLN A 77 -1.92 -1.69 25.13
C GLN A 77 -0.68 -2.18 24.35
N ASP A 78 -0.84 -3.14 23.44
CA ASP A 78 0.25 -3.59 22.58
C ASP A 78 0.68 -2.48 21.61
N ILE A 79 -0.27 -1.72 21.06
CA ILE A 79 -0.02 -0.53 20.23
C ILE A 79 0.71 0.55 21.03
N GLU A 80 0.28 0.83 22.26
CA GLU A 80 0.94 1.80 23.15
C GLU A 80 2.43 1.49 23.31
N LYS A 81 2.79 0.23 23.57
CA LYS A 81 4.20 -0.17 23.72
C LYS A 81 4.99 -0.04 22.43
N TYR A 82 4.34 -0.27 21.29
CA TYR A 82 4.98 -0.35 19.98
C TYR A 82 5.13 1.02 19.30
N LEU A 83 4.09 1.86 19.38
CA LEU A 83 4.00 3.17 18.75
C LEU A 83 4.25 4.33 19.74
N GLY A 84 4.01 4.11 21.04
CA GLY A 84 4.06 5.12 22.09
C GLY A 84 5.33 5.96 22.14
N PRO A 85 6.56 5.39 21.99
CA PRO A 85 7.78 6.18 21.95
C PRO A 85 7.75 7.26 20.86
N SER A 86 7.22 6.94 19.68
CA SER A 86 7.10 7.89 18.57
C SER A 86 6.02 8.96 18.79
N LEU A 87 5.05 8.70 19.68
CA LEU A 87 3.96 9.61 20.01
C LEU A 87 4.32 10.61 21.12
N GLN A 88 5.43 10.41 21.83
CA GLN A 88 5.86 11.31 22.92
C GLN A 88 6.04 12.77 22.48
N ARG A 89 6.41 12.99 21.21
CA ARG A 89 6.52 14.36 20.65
C ARG A 89 5.17 15.10 20.58
N HIS A 90 4.06 14.38 20.62
CA HIS A 90 2.70 14.94 20.59
C HIS A 90 2.11 15.13 22.00
N VAL A 91 2.91 15.01 23.06
CA VAL A 91 2.42 15.25 24.42
C VAL A 91 1.94 16.70 24.55
N GLY A 92 0.70 16.89 25.01
CA GLY A 92 0.06 18.21 25.12
C GLY A 92 -0.48 18.77 23.80
N CYS A 93 -0.63 17.96 22.76
CA CYS A 93 -1.20 18.39 21.49
C CYS A 93 -2.70 18.72 21.58
N ASP A 94 -3.24 19.32 20.52
CA ASP A 94 -4.67 19.26 20.23
C ASP A 94 -4.94 17.93 19.50
N LEU A 95 -5.91 17.17 19.98
CA LEU A 95 -6.29 15.87 19.44
C LEU A 95 -7.67 15.96 18.81
N ILE A 96 -7.75 15.71 17.50
CA ILE A 96 -9.02 15.58 16.77
C ILE A 96 -9.27 14.10 16.52
N ASP A 97 -10.38 13.59 17.01
CA ASP A 97 -10.77 12.19 16.88
C ASP A 97 -12.07 12.08 16.07
N LEU A 98 -11.95 11.57 14.84
CA LEU A 98 -13.06 11.39 13.92
C LEU A 98 -13.62 9.97 14.05
N PHE A 99 -14.92 9.86 14.32
CA PHE A 99 -15.58 8.57 14.52
C PHE A 99 -14.97 7.71 15.65
N PRO A 100 -14.83 8.24 16.88
CA PRO A 100 -14.25 7.49 17.99
C PRO A 100 -15.03 6.21 18.34
N GLY A 101 -16.34 6.15 18.03
CA GLY A 101 -17.17 5.00 18.30
C GLY A 101 -17.17 4.61 19.78
N ALA A 102 -16.84 3.36 20.09
CA ALA A 102 -16.75 2.88 21.49
C ALA A 102 -15.61 3.53 22.32
N GLY A 103 -14.71 4.29 21.68
CA GLY A 103 -13.69 5.11 22.33
C GLY A 103 -12.57 4.34 23.05
N VAL A 104 -12.42 3.03 22.82
CA VAL A 104 -11.35 2.23 23.45
C VAL A 104 -9.97 2.73 23.02
N TRP A 105 -9.79 2.92 21.71
CA TRP A 105 -8.57 3.51 21.16
C TRP A 105 -8.39 4.97 21.61
N SER A 106 -9.46 5.77 21.55
CA SER A 106 -9.46 7.19 21.95
C SER A 106 -9.03 7.40 23.41
N ARG A 107 -9.50 6.55 24.33
CA ARG A 107 -9.05 6.52 25.74
C ARG A 107 -7.56 6.27 25.83
N LYS A 108 -7.10 5.21 25.16
CA LYS A 108 -5.68 4.84 25.18
C LYS A 108 -4.80 5.92 24.56
N LEU A 109 -5.18 6.50 23.43
CA LEU A 109 -4.43 7.55 22.78
C LEU A 109 -4.34 8.80 23.66
N ARG A 110 -5.44 9.17 24.33
CA ARG A 110 -5.46 10.27 25.30
C ARG A 110 -4.47 10.04 26.44
N ASP A 111 -4.41 8.83 27.00
CA ASP A 111 -3.46 8.50 28.07
C ASP A 111 -2.00 8.72 27.63
N ILE A 112 -1.69 8.40 26.37
CA ILE A 112 -0.34 8.52 25.79
C ILE A 112 0.04 9.98 25.54
N VAL A 113 -0.83 10.75 24.88
CA VAL A 113 -0.49 12.09 24.38
C VAL A 113 -0.96 13.22 25.29
N GLN A 114 -1.75 12.94 26.32
CA GLN A 114 -2.22 13.92 27.32
C GLN A 114 -2.61 15.28 26.70
N PRO A 115 -3.56 15.29 25.74
CA PRO A 115 -3.80 16.45 24.90
C PRO A 115 -4.52 17.54 25.68
N ARG A 116 -4.16 18.80 25.39
CA ARG A 116 -4.78 20.00 25.99
C ARG A 116 -6.25 20.14 25.57
N THR A 117 -6.54 19.79 24.33
CA THR A 117 -7.88 19.78 23.74
C THR A 117 -8.09 18.41 23.09
N HIS A 118 -9.22 17.77 23.34
CA HIS A 118 -9.61 16.51 22.71
C HIS A 118 -11.02 16.63 22.14
N ILE A 119 -11.12 16.76 20.82
CA ILE A 119 -12.39 16.96 20.13
C ILE A 119 -12.83 15.65 19.52
N LEU A 120 -13.91 15.09 20.05
CA LEU A 120 -14.54 13.84 19.61
C LEU A 120 -15.65 14.15 18.60
N MET A 121 -15.41 13.97 17.31
CA MET A 121 -16.41 14.15 16.26
C MET A 121 -17.18 12.84 16.02
N GLU A 122 -18.36 12.72 16.62
CA GLU A 122 -19.17 11.50 16.58
C GLU A 122 -20.61 11.82 16.14
N PRO A 123 -21.03 11.45 14.91
CA PRO A 123 -22.38 11.75 14.45
C PRO A 123 -23.46 10.89 15.10
N ASP A 124 -23.14 9.69 15.57
CA ASP A 124 -24.09 8.78 16.22
C ASP A 124 -24.06 8.94 17.76
N THR A 125 -24.11 10.18 18.25
CA THR A 125 -24.00 10.49 19.70
C THR A 125 -24.97 9.69 20.55
N SER A 126 -26.22 9.52 20.11
CA SER A 126 -27.22 8.74 20.85
C SER A 126 -26.77 7.31 21.17
N LEU A 127 -25.96 6.70 20.29
CA LEU A 127 -25.41 5.36 20.48
C LEU A 127 -24.14 5.39 21.33
N TYR A 128 -23.25 6.35 21.08
CA TYR A 128 -21.88 6.32 21.62
C TYR A 128 -21.66 7.16 22.89
N THR A 129 -22.56 8.08 23.26
CA THR A 129 -22.42 8.88 24.49
C THR A 129 -22.13 8.04 25.74
N PRO A 130 -22.81 6.89 25.99
CA PRO A 130 -22.48 6.04 27.16
C PRO A 130 -21.05 5.50 27.15
N PHE A 131 -20.50 5.21 25.96
CA PHE A 131 -19.14 4.69 25.79
C PHE A 131 -18.08 5.80 25.90
N LEU A 132 -18.43 7.02 25.50
CA LEU A 132 -17.55 8.19 25.51
C LEU A 132 -17.61 9.00 26.81
N GLU A 133 -18.58 8.74 27.68
CA GLU A 133 -18.74 9.40 28.98
C GLU A 133 -17.42 9.44 29.80
N PRO A 134 -16.62 8.35 29.89
CA PRO A 134 -15.34 8.39 30.60
C PRO A 134 -14.33 9.38 30.00
N LEU A 135 -14.38 9.62 28.70
CA LEU A 135 -13.52 10.59 28.03
C LEU A 135 -13.97 12.02 28.33
N THR A 136 -15.27 12.30 28.26
CA THR A 136 -15.83 13.64 28.48
C THR A 136 -15.71 14.14 29.91
N LYS A 137 -15.48 13.25 30.88
CA LYS A 137 -15.17 13.63 32.26
C LYS A 137 -13.80 14.31 32.40
N ASN A 138 -12.91 14.13 31.42
CA ASN A 138 -11.61 14.77 31.43
C ASN A 138 -11.70 16.23 30.99
N PRO A 139 -10.93 17.14 31.60
CA PRO A 139 -10.88 18.53 31.18
C PRO A 139 -10.36 18.65 29.74
N GLY A 140 -10.93 19.59 28.99
CA GLY A 140 -10.57 19.85 27.59
C GLY A 140 -11.11 18.83 26.58
N THR A 141 -11.92 17.84 27.01
CA THR A 141 -12.55 16.87 26.09
C THR A 141 -13.98 17.28 25.76
N THR A 142 -14.32 17.39 24.48
CA THR A 142 -15.64 17.78 24.00
C THR A 142 -16.16 16.82 22.94
N ILE A 143 -17.47 16.57 22.93
CA ILE A 143 -18.14 15.79 21.87
C ILE A 143 -18.83 16.78 20.92
N VAL A 144 -18.54 16.64 19.63
CA VAL A 144 -19.19 17.36 18.54
C VAL A 144 -20.05 16.37 17.75
N PRO A 145 -21.39 16.56 17.67
CA PRO A 145 -22.30 15.62 17.02
C PRO A 145 -22.26 15.72 15.48
N LYS A 146 -21.07 15.64 14.89
CA LYS A 146 -20.80 15.78 13.45
C LYS A 146 -19.84 14.71 12.99
N SER A 147 -19.85 14.41 11.69
CA SER A 147 -19.01 13.35 11.12
C SER A 147 -17.53 13.74 11.07
N GLY A 148 -17.23 15.01 10.78
CA GLY A 148 -15.87 15.45 10.42
C GLY A 148 -15.36 14.90 9.09
N LEU A 149 -16.15 14.07 8.39
CA LEU A 149 -15.87 13.62 7.02
C LEU A 149 -16.41 14.61 5.98
N LEU A 150 -17.44 15.38 6.33
CA LEU A 150 -17.83 16.56 5.57
C LEU A 150 -16.84 17.69 5.89
N TRP A 151 -16.22 18.25 4.85
CA TRP A 151 -15.20 19.29 5.04
C TRP A 151 -15.75 20.54 5.71
N THR A 152 -17.02 20.86 5.53
CA THR A 152 -17.71 21.95 6.24
C THR A 152 -17.70 21.74 7.75
N ASP A 153 -18.03 20.52 8.19
CA ASP A 153 -18.05 20.16 9.61
C ASP A 153 -16.64 20.23 10.22
N LEU A 154 -15.65 19.74 9.46
CA LEU A 154 -14.27 19.73 9.90
C LEU A 154 -13.70 21.16 9.96
N ARG A 155 -13.95 22.00 8.95
CA ARG A 155 -13.51 23.41 8.93
C ARG A 155 -14.00 24.18 10.16
N GLU A 156 -15.26 24.00 10.55
CA GLU A 156 -15.82 24.65 11.75
C GLU A 156 -15.08 24.25 13.03
N VAL A 157 -14.70 22.98 13.16
CA VAL A 157 -13.90 22.51 14.30
C VAL A 157 -12.47 23.07 14.26
N LEU A 158 -11.86 23.12 13.07
CA LEU A 158 -10.51 23.66 12.88
C LEU A 158 -10.46 25.16 13.19
N ASP A 159 -11.46 25.94 12.76
CA ASP A 159 -11.59 27.38 13.09
C ASP A 159 -11.60 27.65 14.60
N GLY A 160 -12.03 26.67 15.41
CA GLY A 160 -12.04 26.76 16.87
C GLY A 160 -10.70 26.52 17.56
N LEU A 161 -9.64 26.13 16.83
CA LEU A 161 -8.33 25.79 17.40
C LEU A 161 -7.50 27.05 17.70
N THR A 162 -7.61 27.57 18.92
CA THR A 162 -6.95 28.81 19.35
C THR A 162 -5.42 28.72 19.47
N HIS A 163 -4.87 27.51 19.57
CA HIS A 163 -3.42 27.27 19.72
C HIS A 163 -2.71 26.98 18.39
N GLN A 164 -3.43 27.01 17.27
CA GLN A 164 -2.91 26.67 15.96
C GLN A 164 -2.85 27.91 15.05
N THR A 165 -1.78 28.02 14.26
CA THR A 165 -1.57 29.15 13.34
C THR A 165 -1.65 28.66 11.91
N ARG A 166 -2.57 29.24 11.13
CA ARG A 166 -2.70 28.94 9.70
C ARG A 166 -1.47 29.40 8.94
N LEU A 167 -0.98 28.54 8.06
CA LEU A 167 0.08 28.82 7.12
C LEU A 167 -0.51 29.33 5.81
N ASP A 168 0.25 30.15 5.11
CA ASP A 168 -0.10 30.56 3.75
C ASP A 168 0.10 29.38 2.77
N PRO A 169 -0.97 28.88 2.11
CA PRO A 169 -0.85 27.79 1.13
C PRO A 169 0.02 28.14 -0.08
N GLN A 170 0.19 29.44 -0.39
CA GLN A 170 1.00 29.90 -1.52
C GLN A 170 2.48 30.10 -1.18
N SER A 171 2.85 29.87 0.09
CA SER A 171 4.23 30.06 0.53
C SER A 171 5.19 29.08 -0.17
N LEU A 172 6.27 29.63 -0.73
CA LEU A 172 7.36 28.84 -1.29
C LEU A 172 8.14 28.09 -0.20
N THR A 173 8.07 28.55 1.05
CA THR A 173 8.69 27.88 2.18
C THR A 173 8.01 26.52 2.41
N PRO A 174 8.76 25.42 2.56
CA PRO A 174 8.18 24.13 2.92
C PRO A 174 7.39 24.22 4.25
N PRO A 175 6.17 23.65 4.33
CA PRO A 175 5.43 23.63 5.59
C PRO A 175 6.23 22.84 6.64
N PRO A 176 6.33 23.36 7.88
CA PRO A 176 7.01 22.65 8.96
C PRO A 176 6.21 21.43 9.41
N LYS A 177 6.89 20.49 10.07
CA LYS A 177 6.23 19.41 10.82
C LYS A 177 5.40 20.00 11.95
N ASN A 178 4.16 19.53 12.12
CA ASN A 178 3.28 19.95 13.20
C ASN A 178 3.17 18.81 14.24
N ASP A 179 3.80 19.02 15.40
CA ASP A 179 3.71 18.12 16.55
C ASP A 179 2.66 18.56 17.58
N THR A 180 2.09 19.77 17.42
CA THR A 180 1.10 20.35 18.33
C THR A 180 -0.35 19.97 18.01
N LEU A 181 -0.59 19.35 16.86
CA LEU A 181 -1.88 18.83 16.40
C LEU A 181 -1.72 17.36 15.98
N LEU A 182 -2.63 16.50 16.42
CA LEU A 182 -2.70 15.09 16.04
C LEU A 182 -4.12 14.76 15.62
N VAL A 183 -4.27 14.04 14.50
CA VAL A 183 -5.56 13.58 14.01
C VAL A 183 -5.63 12.06 14.13
N THR A 184 -6.72 11.55 14.67
CA THR A 184 -7.06 10.12 14.58
C THR A 184 -8.44 9.95 13.97
N ALA A 185 -8.64 8.88 13.21
CA ALA A 185 -9.92 8.62 12.56
C ALA A 185 -10.21 7.13 12.50
N ASN A 186 -11.48 6.75 12.64
CA ASN A 186 -11.94 5.39 12.34
C ASN A 186 -12.82 5.35 11.08
N LEU A 187 -12.22 4.92 9.97
CA LEU A 187 -12.85 4.78 8.66
C LEU A 187 -13.15 3.30 8.33
N SER A 188 -13.33 2.47 9.36
CA SER A 188 -13.55 1.04 9.22
C SER A 188 -15.04 0.71 9.10
N PHE A 189 -15.44 0.21 7.94
CA PHE A 189 -16.84 -0.15 7.65
C PHE A 189 -16.97 -1.55 7.02
N TYR A 190 -18.00 -2.29 7.43
CA TYR A 190 -18.40 -3.57 6.87
C TYR A 190 -19.93 -3.62 6.61
N PRO A 191 -20.39 -4.01 5.40
CA PRO A 191 -19.60 -4.32 4.21
C PRO A 191 -18.79 -3.13 3.68
N LYS A 192 -17.85 -3.39 2.74
CA LYS A 192 -17.02 -2.34 2.13
C LYS A 192 -17.85 -1.14 1.66
N THR A 193 -17.46 0.06 2.05
CA THR A 193 -17.99 1.30 1.49
C THR A 193 -16.98 1.84 0.46
N ARG A 194 -17.46 2.42 -0.65
CA ARG A 194 -16.56 3.08 -1.63
C ARG A 194 -15.93 4.36 -1.07
N MET A 195 -16.50 4.90 0.02
CA MET A 195 -16.11 6.19 0.55
C MET A 195 -14.77 6.16 1.29
N THR A 196 -14.40 5.05 1.97
CA THR A 196 -13.14 4.99 2.72
C THR A 196 -11.92 5.25 1.84
N ALA A 197 -11.83 4.63 0.66
CA ALA A 197 -10.73 4.86 -0.27
C ALA A 197 -10.68 6.31 -0.77
N LEU A 198 -11.85 6.91 -1.03
CA LEU A 198 -11.96 8.32 -1.42
C LEU A 198 -11.47 9.25 -0.30
N TYR A 199 -11.85 8.98 0.96
CA TYR A 199 -11.39 9.77 2.09
C TYR A 199 -9.88 9.65 2.30
N LEU A 200 -9.32 8.44 2.24
CA LEU A 200 -7.87 8.25 2.32
C LEU A 200 -7.14 9.05 1.24
N TYR A 201 -7.66 9.04 0.00
CA TYR A 201 -7.13 9.85 -1.10
C TYR A 201 -7.22 11.36 -0.80
N GLN A 202 -8.37 11.83 -0.32
CA GLN A 202 -8.58 13.25 0.01
C GLN A 202 -7.65 13.74 1.12
N LEU A 203 -7.40 12.93 2.15
CA LEU A 203 -6.49 13.28 3.25
C LEU A 203 -5.05 13.43 2.74
N LEU A 204 -4.63 12.61 1.77
CA LEU A 204 -3.33 12.75 1.12
C LEU A 204 -3.27 13.96 0.17
N SER A 205 -4.32 14.18 -0.62
CA SER A 205 -4.41 15.37 -1.48
C SER A 205 -4.36 16.66 -0.64
N ALA A 206 -4.92 16.65 0.57
CA ALA A 206 -4.87 17.79 1.49
C ALA A 206 -3.44 18.14 1.93
N VAL A 207 -2.52 17.17 1.98
CA VAL A 207 -1.08 17.42 2.24
C VAL A 207 -0.48 18.24 1.10
N ARG A 208 -0.81 17.89 -0.15
CA ARG A 208 -0.31 18.59 -1.33
C ARG A 208 -0.82 20.03 -1.39
N SER A 209 -2.13 20.23 -1.18
CA SER A 209 -2.78 21.53 -1.28
C SER A 209 -2.64 22.41 -0.03
N GLY A 210 -2.18 21.86 1.09
CA GLY A 210 -2.12 22.58 2.37
C GLY A 210 -3.51 22.96 2.92
N THR A 211 -4.52 22.11 2.69
CA THR A 211 -5.91 22.35 3.11
C THR A 211 -6.32 21.46 4.28
N LEU A 212 -7.53 21.68 4.83
CA LEU A 212 -8.02 20.96 6.03
C LEU A 212 -7.03 21.17 7.19
N PHE A 213 -6.77 20.14 8.00
CA PHE A 213 -5.81 20.25 9.10
C PHE A 213 -4.35 20.46 8.64
N GLN A 214 -4.03 20.26 7.34
CA GLN A 214 -2.69 20.54 6.82
C GLN A 214 -2.42 22.04 6.63
N GLU A 215 -3.45 22.90 6.81
CA GLU A 215 -3.28 24.36 6.85
C GLU A 215 -2.44 24.82 8.04
N TYR A 216 -2.25 23.96 9.06
CA TYR A 216 -1.43 24.22 10.24
C TYR A 216 -0.02 23.62 10.16
N GLY A 217 0.38 23.11 8.99
CA GLY A 217 1.64 22.39 8.78
C GLY A 217 1.44 20.91 8.53
N LEU A 218 2.51 20.12 8.54
CA LEU A 218 2.48 18.70 8.23
C LEU A 218 2.00 17.89 9.46
N VAL A 219 0.69 17.69 9.54
CA VAL A 219 0.00 17.03 10.67
C VAL A 219 0.01 15.51 10.51
N ARG A 220 0.47 14.81 11.56
CA ARG A 220 0.46 13.34 11.63
C ARG A 220 -0.98 12.81 11.78
N MET A 221 -1.28 11.69 11.13
CA MET A 221 -2.60 11.07 11.16
C MET A 221 -2.52 9.59 11.59
N LEU A 222 -3.40 9.17 12.51
CA LEU A 222 -3.57 7.80 12.96
C LEU A 222 -4.94 7.26 12.52
N ILE A 223 -4.98 6.45 11.45
CA ILE A 223 -6.24 6.10 10.78
C ILE A 223 -6.50 4.61 10.86
N TRP A 224 -7.64 4.22 11.45
CA TRP A 224 -8.18 2.88 11.34
C TRP A 224 -8.94 2.74 10.02
N ALA A 225 -8.60 1.72 9.23
CA ALA A 225 -9.35 1.33 8.04
C ALA A 225 -9.14 -0.17 7.79
N ARG A 226 -9.95 -0.74 6.89
CA ARG A 226 -9.77 -2.14 6.53
C ARG A 226 -8.60 -2.31 5.55
N PRO A 227 -7.82 -3.40 5.63
CA PRO A 227 -6.66 -3.57 4.76
C PRO A 227 -7.00 -3.63 3.27
N GLU A 228 -8.23 -4.03 2.89
CA GLU A 228 -8.69 -4.01 1.48
C GLU A 228 -9.01 -2.60 0.94
N ASP A 229 -9.08 -1.61 1.81
CA ASP A 229 -9.23 -0.20 1.44
C ASP A 229 -7.86 0.52 1.44
N ILE A 230 -6.93 0.06 2.28
CA ILE A 230 -5.59 0.62 2.45
C ILE A 230 -4.64 0.19 1.33
N ARG A 231 -4.39 -1.13 1.24
CA ARG A 231 -3.31 -1.70 0.43
C ARG A 231 -3.48 -1.42 -1.07
N PRO A 232 -4.67 -1.54 -1.68
CA PRO A 232 -4.82 -1.21 -3.09
C PRO A 232 -4.91 0.30 -3.38
N THR A 233 -5.03 1.16 -2.37
CA THR A 233 -5.23 2.61 -2.57
C THR A 233 -3.96 3.41 -2.31
N ILE A 234 -3.38 3.30 -1.12
CA ILE A 234 -2.31 4.22 -0.66
C ILE A 234 -1.03 3.51 -0.21
N LEU A 235 -1.09 2.21 0.09
CA LEU A 235 0.06 1.43 0.55
C LEU A 235 0.18 0.11 -0.23
N PRO A 236 0.42 0.16 -1.56
CA PRO A 236 0.55 -1.05 -2.36
C PRO A 236 1.82 -1.81 -1.98
N MET A 237 1.67 -3.12 -1.85
CA MET A 237 2.80 -4.05 -1.70
C MET A 237 3.36 -4.45 -3.07
N THR A 238 2.60 -4.29 -4.15
CA THR A 238 2.98 -4.74 -5.50
C THR A 238 2.90 -3.60 -6.50
N VAL A 239 3.77 -3.63 -7.52
CA VAL A 239 3.79 -2.61 -8.57
C VAL A 239 2.49 -2.55 -9.41
N GLN A 240 1.73 -3.65 -9.51
CA GLN A 240 0.45 -3.68 -10.24
C GLN A 240 -0.62 -2.84 -9.54
N ALA A 241 -0.58 -2.80 -8.21
CA ALA A 241 -1.50 -2.01 -7.40
C ALA A 241 -1.04 -0.54 -7.25
N ARG A 242 0.12 -0.18 -7.79
CA ARG A 242 0.66 1.18 -7.73
C ARG A 242 -0.07 2.09 -8.72
N ASN A 243 -1.15 2.70 -8.23
CA ASN A 243 -2.00 3.64 -8.95
C ASN A 243 -1.62 5.10 -8.64
N ARG A 244 -2.38 6.05 -9.17
CA ARG A 244 -2.19 7.50 -8.92
C ARG A 244 -2.15 7.84 -7.43
N SER A 245 -3.08 7.31 -6.65
CA SER A 245 -3.18 7.58 -5.21
C SER A 245 -1.96 7.08 -4.44
N ALA A 246 -1.39 5.94 -4.83
CA ALA A 246 -0.15 5.44 -4.24
C ALA A 246 1.07 6.30 -4.59
N VAL A 247 1.18 6.77 -5.85
CA VAL A 247 2.25 7.71 -6.24
C VAL A 247 2.12 9.03 -5.47
N GLU A 248 0.90 9.56 -5.33
CA GLU A 248 0.65 10.75 -4.53
C GLU A 248 1.01 10.54 -3.05
N ALA A 249 0.70 9.38 -2.48
CA ALA A 249 1.10 9.01 -1.12
C ALA A 249 2.64 9.02 -0.94
N GLU A 250 3.39 8.42 -1.87
CA GLU A 250 4.85 8.37 -1.83
C GLU A 250 5.52 9.76 -1.92
N LEU A 251 4.88 10.69 -2.64
CA LEU A 251 5.31 12.08 -2.75
C LEU A 251 4.92 12.91 -1.52
N ALA A 252 3.73 12.67 -0.96
CA ALA A 252 3.16 13.44 0.13
C ALA A 252 3.62 12.97 1.52
N CYS A 253 4.10 11.74 1.66
CA CYS A 253 4.43 11.16 2.96
C CYS A 253 5.91 10.78 3.10
N GLU A 254 6.43 10.98 4.31
CA GLU A 254 7.72 10.44 4.74
C GLU A 254 7.59 8.93 4.96
N TRP A 255 6.53 8.53 5.67
CA TRP A 255 6.15 7.14 5.85
C TRP A 255 4.62 6.99 5.99
N ILE A 256 4.17 5.79 5.62
CA ILE A 256 2.86 5.25 5.96
C ILE A 256 3.13 3.87 6.55
N ASN A 257 3.07 3.76 7.88
CA ASN A 257 3.29 2.50 8.57
C ASN A 257 1.94 1.85 8.87
N GLU A 258 1.75 0.60 8.42
CA GLU A 258 0.68 -0.25 8.95
C GLU A 258 1.14 -0.77 10.32
N VAL A 259 0.69 -0.14 11.41
CA VAL A 259 1.14 -0.43 12.78
C VAL A 259 0.57 -1.77 13.24
N VAL A 260 -0.70 -2.00 12.95
CA VAL A 260 -1.38 -3.29 13.17
C VAL A 260 -2.21 -3.62 11.94
N GLY A 261 -2.44 -4.91 11.71
CA GLY A 261 -3.29 -5.37 10.62
C GLY A 261 -3.49 -6.89 10.63
N ILE A 262 -4.31 -7.37 9.69
CA ILE A 262 -4.42 -8.80 9.43
C ILE A 262 -3.13 -9.26 8.74
N ASP A 263 -2.65 -10.46 9.11
CA ASP A 263 -1.45 -11.05 8.52
C ASP A 263 -1.58 -11.06 6.99
N SER A 264 -0.54 -10.61 6.28
CA SER A 264 -0.55 -10.60 4.82
C SER A 264 -0.68 -11.99 4.24
N GLN A 265 -0.32 -13.05 4.96
CA GLN A 265 -0.50 -14.44 4.52
C GLN A 265 -1.90 -14.99 4.80
N ASP A 266 -2.82 -14.21 5.37
CA ASP A 266 -4.19 -14.64 5.61
C ASP A 266 -4.93 -14.94 4.27
N PRO A 267 -5.48 -16.16 4.08
CA PRO A 267 -6.11 -16.54 2.82
C PRO A 267 -7.37 -15.72 2.47
N GLU A 268 -8.16 -15.32 3.46
CA GLU A 268 -9.37 -14.52 3.24
C GLU A 268 -8.99 -13.11 2.78
N LEU A 269 -7.99 -12.51 3.42
CA LEU A 269 -7.46 -11.21 3.02
C LEU A 269 -6.82 -11.25 1.63
N GLN A 270 -6.01 -12.28 1.35
CA GLN A 270 -5.39 -12.47 0.03
C GLN A 270 -6.47 -12.61 -1.05
N ALA A 271 -7.50 -13.43 -0.81
CA ALA A 271 -8.65 -13.51 -1.69
C ALA A 271 -9.34 -12.15 -1.82
N ALA A 272 -9.48 -11.39 -0.74
CA ALA A 272 -10.17 -10.12 -0.73
C ALA A 272 -9.45 -9.02 -1.53
N ILE A 273 -8.11 -8.94 -1.43
CA ILE A 273 -7.25 -7.95 -2.11
C ILE A 273 -7.00 -8.34 -3.57
N TYR A 274 -6.69 -9.62 -3.82
CA TYR A 274 -6.35 -10.13 -5.15
C TYR A 274 -7.55 -10.72 -5.89
N ARG A 275 -8.76 -10.33 -5.47
CA ARG A 275 -10.06 -10.74 -6.03
C ARG A 275 -10.16 -10.43 -7.53
N SER A 276 -9.53 -9.34 -7.99
CA SER A 276 -9.56 -8.88 -9.38
C SER A 276 -8.38 -9.41 -10.19
N LYS A 277 -8.61 -9.78 -11.46
CA LYS A 277 -7.52 -10.13 -12.41
C LYS A 277 -6.51 -8.98 -12.59
N ARG A 278 -6.91 -7.72 -12.32
CA ARG A 278 -6.06 -6.54 -12.42
C ARG A 278 -5.06 -6.42 -11.25
N SER A 279 -5.34 -7.02 -10.10
CA SER A 279 -4.50 -6.92 -8.89
C SER A 279 -3.18 -7.70 -9.00
N GLY A 280 -3.01 -8.56 -10.01
CA GLY A 280 -1.71 -9.13 -10.38
C GLY A 280 -1.11 -10.20 -9.46
N GLY A 281 -1.85 -10.65 -8.44
CA GLY A 281 -1.40 -11.68 -7.49
C GLY A 281 -0.42 -11.16 -6.42
N PRO A 282 -0.05 -12.03 -5.46
CA PRO A 282 0.89 -11.67 -4.40
C PRO A 282 2.28 -11.32 -4.94
N ARG A 283 3.02 -10.50 -4.19
CA ARG A 283 4.42 -10.18 -4.49
C ARG A 283 5.30 -11.41 -4.33
N ASP A 284 6.44 -11.39 -5.00
CA ASP A 284 7.51 -12.37 -4.82
C ASP A 284 7.88 -12.52 -3.34
N HIS A 285 7.83 -13.75 -2.84
CA HIS A 285 8.08 -14.07 -1.43
C HIS A 285 9.50 -13.70 -0.99
N ALA A 286 10.50 -13.81 -1.87
CA ALA A 286 11.88 -13.46 -1.53
C ALA A 286 12.01 -11.95 -1.29
N ILE A 287 11.27 -11.13 -2.04
CA ILE A 287 11.25 -9.67 -1.84
C ILE A 287 10.53 -9.35 -0.52
N GLU A 288 9.37 -9.95 -0.26
CA GLU A 288 8.63 -9.71 1.00
C GLU A 288 9.44 -10.12 2.23
N LEU A 289 10.13 -11.26 2.17
CA LEU A 289 10.98 -11.74 3.27
C LEU A 289 12.16 -10.79 3.54
N GLU A 290 12.85 -10.33 2.49
CA GLU A 290 13.93 -9.36 2.63
C GLU A 290 13.40 -7.99 3.13
N SER A 291 12.25 -7.55 2.63
CA SER A 291 11.59 -6.32 3.07
C SER A 291 11.25 -6.38 4.57
N ALA A 292 10.68 -7.50 5.04
CA ALA A 292 10.40 -7.75 6.46
C ALA A 292 11.68 -7.86 7.30
N TYR A 293 12.75 -8.44 6.75
CA TYR A 293 14.04 -8.52 7.41
C TYR A 293 14.66 -7.13 7.63
N ARG A 294 14.62 -6.25 6.62
CA ARG A 294 15.08 -4.85 6.75
C ARG A 294 14.25 -4.07 7.76
N ALA A 295 12.93 -4.25 7.78
CA ALA A 295 12.08 -3.65 8.80
C ALA A 295 12.43 -4.14 10.21
N LEU A 296 12.73 -5.44 10.37
CA LEU A 296 13.18 -6.01 11.64
C LEU A 296 14.53 -5.44 12.10
N GLN A 297 15.47 -5.15 11.19
CA GLN A 297 16.72 -4.47 11.52
C GLN A 297 16.44 -3.06 12.07
N ARG A 298 15.60 -2.27 11.39
CA ARG A 298 15.19 -0.93 11.87
C ARG A 298 14.53 -0.97 13.25
N LEU A 299 13.66 -1.96 13.49
CA LEU A 299 13.05 -2.16 14.82
C LEU A 299 14.09 -2.41 15.91
N ARG A 300 15.10 -3.23 15.63
CA ARG A 300 16.20 -3.53 16.57
C ARG A 300 17.03 -2.28 16.85
N GLU A 301 17.35 -1.50 15.82
CA GLU A 301 18.08 -0.22 15.95
C GLU A 301 17.31 0.78 16.83
N GLN A 302 15.99 0.79 16.74
CA GLN A 302 15.12 1.64 17.56
C GLN A 302 14.82 1.08 18.96
N GLY A 303 15.30 -0.14 19.28
CA GLY A 303 15.01 -0.80 20.55
C GLY A 303 13.54 -1.21 20.72
N ILE A 304 12.77 -1.28 19.63
CA ILE A 304 11.35 -1.64 19.66
C ILE A 304 11.22 -3.17 19.57
N THR A 305 10.42 -3.75 20.46
CA THR A 305 10.18 -5.20 20.49
C THR A 305 8.74 -5.53 20.10
N VAL A 306 8.58 -6.57 19.30
CA VAL A 306 7.26 -7.06 18.88
C VAL A 306 6.62 -7.84 20.05
N PRO A 307 5.41 -7.46 20.51
CA PRO A 307 4.73 -8.18 21.58
C PRO A 307 4.49 -9.66 21.27
N ARG A 308 4.58 -10.51 22.30
CA ARG A 308 4.44 -11.96 22.14
C ARG A 308 3.05 -12.32 21.60
N GLY A 309 3.02 -13.09 20.52
CA GLY A 309 1.77 -13.54 19.86
C GLY A 309 1.21 -12.57 18.83
N ARG A 310 1.90 -11.45 18.55
CA ARG A 310 1.57 -10.46 17.50
C ARG A 310 2.44 -10.57 16.26
N GLU A 311 3.29 -11.59 16.18
CA GLU A 311 4.24 -11.76 15.09
C GLU A 311 3.53 -12.33 13.85
N THR A 312 3.71 -11.67 12.71
CA THR A 312 3.28 -12.18 11.40
C THR A 312 4.06 -13.43 11.00
N ALA A 313 3.51 -14.21 10.08
CA ALA A 313 4.18 -15.38 9.51
C ALA A 313 5.52 -15.00 8.86
N LEU A 314 5.54 -13.90 8.08
CA LEU A 314 6.76 -13.38 7.46
C LEU A 314 7.81 -12.96 8.49
N LEU A 315 7.41 -12.29 9.58
CA LEU A 315 8.34 -11.89 10.62
C LEU A 315 8.96 -13.09 11.33
N LYS A 316 8.18 -14.15 11.58
CA LYS A 316 8.70 -15.41 12.16
C LYS A 316 9.72 -16.08 11.24
N GLU A 317 9.52 -16.00 9.93
CA GLU A 317 10.47 -16.48 8.93
C GLU A 317 11.73 -15.61 8.90
N ALA A 318 11.57 -14.29 8.88
CA ALA A 318 12.67 -13.33 8.86
C ALA A 318 13.58 -13.48 10.10
N LYS A 319 13.00 -13.75 11.28
CA LYS A 319 13.76 -14.02 12.51
C LYS A 319 14.65 -15.27 12.46
N LYS A 320 14.37 -16.23 11.58
CA LYS A 320 15.17 -17.45 11.41
C LYS A 320 16.42 -17.23 10.55
N ILE A 321 16.52 -16.08 9.88
CA ILE A 321 17.67 -15.73 9.05
C ILE A 321 18.85 -15.40 9.97
N LYS A 322 19.92 -16.21 9.90
CA LYS A 322 21.12 -16.10 10.74
C LYS A 322 22.25 -15.27 10.11
N ASP A 323 22.35 -15.25 8.77
CA ASP A 323 23.46 -14.61 8.05
C ASP A 323 22.98 -13.46 7.15
N GLU A 324 23.57 -12.27 7.35
CA GLU A 324 23.30 -11.03 6.62
C GLU A 324 23.88 -11.01 5.20
N SER A 325 25.02 -11.67 4.94
CA SER A 325 25.94 -11.13 3.92
C SER A 325 25.84 -11.70 2.49
N ASP A 326 25.07 -12.76 2.20
CA ASP A 326 25.10 -13.32 0.83
C ASP A 326 23.86 -14.11 0.37
N SER A 327 22.90 -14.38 1.26
CA SER A 327 21.75 -15.24 0.92
C SER A 327 20.54 -14.49 0.37
N LEU A 328 20.30 -13.25 0.79
CA LEU A 328 19.03 -12.56 0.52
C LEU A 328 19.02 -11.80 -0.80
N SER A 329 20.13 -11.12 -1.13
CA SER A 329 20.31 -10.43 -2.41
C SER A 329 20.30 -11.41 -3.60
N ARG A 330 20.79 -12.64 -3.40
CA ARG A 330 20.72 -13.75 -4.38
C ARG A 330 19.33 -14.40 -4.43
N ARG A 331 18.65 -14.56 -3.31
CA ARG A 331 17.25 -15.08 -3.28
C ARG A 331 16.30 -14.14 -4.02
N ALA A 332 16.43 -12.83 -3.83
CA ALA A 332 15.67 -11.84 -4.59
C ALA A 332 16.01 -11.81 -6.11
N GLN A 333 17.08 -12.47 -6.55
CA GLN A 333 17.37 -12.66 -7.99
C GLN A 333 16.66 -13.89 -8.58
N SER A 334 16.23 -14.83 -7.74
CA SER A 334 15.51 -16.04 -8.17
C SER A 334 14.03 -15.83 -7.89
N PRO A 335 13.20 -15.58 -8.92
CA PRO A 335 11.80 -15.26 -8.70
C PRO A 335 11.12 -16.42 -7.96
N ASN A 336 10.61 -16.19 -6.76
CA ASN A 336 9.81 -17.17 -6.05
C ASN A 336 8.34 -16.79 -6.23
N VAL A 337 7.81 -17.12 -7.40
CA VAL A 337 6.40 -16.93 -7.72
C VAL A 337 5.62 -18.03 -7.01
N ALA A 338 4.84 -17.66 -5.99
CA ALA A 338 3.95 -18.59 -5.31
C ALA A 338 3.04 -19.28 -6.33
N LEU A 339 3.19 -20.60 -6.46
CA LEU A 339 2.40 -21.39 -7.39
C LEU A 339 1.06 -21.70 -6.72
N SER A 340 -0.02 -21.10 -7.20
CA SER A 340 -1.38 -21.26 -6.64
C SER A 340 -1.90 -22.71 -6.59
N TYR A 341 -1.17 -23.65 -7.19
CA TYR A 341 -1.47 -25.07 -7.24
C TYR A 341 -0.51 -25.93 -6.41
N ALA A 342 0.45 -25.35 -5.68
CA ALA A 342 1.47 -26.14 -4.98
C ALA A 342 0.87 -26.96 -3.82
N ASP A 343 -0.10 -26.40 -3.09
CA ASP A 343 -0.81 -27.14 -2.03
C ASP A 343 -1.61 -28.31 -2.62
N GLU A 344 -2.39 -28.06 -3.68
CA GLU A 344 -3.12 -29.12 -4.39
C GLU A 344 -2.16 -30.21 -4.91
N LEU A 345 -1.00 -29.81 -5.43
CA LEU A 345 0.02 -30.74 -5.89
C LEU A 345 0.57 -31.57 -4.73
N ALA A 346 0.92 -30.96 -3.60
CA ALA A 346 1.46 -31.64 -2.43
C ALA A 346 0.42 -32.60 -1.81
N GLU A 347 -0.85 -32.19 -1.72
CA GLU A 347 -1.96 -33.04 -1.28
C GLU A 347 -2.13 -34.24 -2.20
N LEU A 348 -2.14 -34.03 -3.53
CA LEU A 348 -2.25 -35.12 -4.50
C LEU A 348 -1.01 -36.03 -4.51
N GLU A 349 0.19 -35.50 -4.28
CA GLU A 349 1.42 -36.29 -4.14
C GLU A 349 1.39 -37.15 -2.89
N HIS A 350 0.94 -36.59 -1.76
CA HIS A 350 0.77 -37.33 -0.51
C HIS A 350 -0.31 -38.40 -0.63
N ALA A 351 -1.47 -38.07 -1.19
CA ALA A 351 -2.58 -39.00 -1.40
C ALA A 351 -2.19 -40.14 -2.36
N PHE A 352 -1.44 -39.84 -3.43
CA PHE A 352 -0.90 -40.88 -4.32
C PHE A 352 0.14 -41.77 -3.61
N ALA A 353 1.02 -41.19 -2.78
CA ALA A 353 2.01 -41.93 -2.00
C ALA A 353 1.38 -42.81 -0.92
N SER A 354 0.24 -42.38 -0.36
CA SER A 354 -0.55 -43.10 0.64
C SER A 354 -1.44 -44.19 0.04
N GLY A 355 -1.57 -44.22 -1.29
CA GLY A 355 -2.38 -45.21 -2.01
C GLY A 355 -3.87 -44.84 -2.11
N ASP A 356 -4.25 -43.59 -1.85
CA ASP A 356 -5.65 -43.14 -1.82
C ASP A 356 -6.32 -43.15 -3.20
N PHE A 357 -5.52 -43.14 -4.28
CA PHE A 357 -6.02 -43.32 -5.65
C PHE A 357 -5.01 -44.03 -6.55
N GLU A 358 -5.53 -44.77 -7.53
CA GLU A 358 -4.72 -45.61 -8.41
C GLU A 358 -4.16 -44.88 -9.64
N ARG A 359 -3.16 -45.49 -10.28
CA ARG A 359 -2.62 -45.01 -11.56
C ARG A 359 -3.70 -45.05 -12.63
N GLY A 360 -3.90 -43.92 -13.30
CA GLY A 360 -4.88 -43.76 -14.38
C GLY A 360 -6.22 -43.14 -13.97
N SER A 361 -6.45 -43.00 -12.66
CA SER A 361 -7.57 -42.24 -12.08
C SER A 361 -7.59 -40.76 -12.53
N LYS A 362 -8.71 -40.09 -12.30
CA LYS A 362 -8.89 -38.67 -12.62
C LYS A 362 -7.91 -37.79 -11.81
N GLU A 363 -7.69 -38.18 -10.56
CA GLU A 363 -6.79 -37.60 -9.58
C GLU A 363 -5.34 -37.79 -10.02
N HIS A 364 -4.94 -39.00 -10.46
CA HIS A 364 -3.61 -39.25 -11.02
C HIS A 364 -3.35 -38.43 -12.30
N LYS A 365 -4.36 -38.26 -13.17
CA LYS A 365 -4.26 -37.36 -14.34
C LYS A 365 -4.14 -35.89 -13.94
N ARG A 366 -4.79 -35.46 -12.85
CA ARG A 366 -4.63 -34.09 -12.31
C ARG A 366 -3.21 -33.91 -11.74
N LEU A 367 -2.74 -34.85 -10.93
CA LEU A 367 -1.37 -34.88 -10.40
C LEU A 367 -0.33 -34.74 -11.52
N LYS A 368 -0.41 -35.58 -12.57
CA LYS A 368 0.53 -35.50 -13.71
C LYS A 368 0.50 -34.16 -14.44
N ARG A 369 -0.68 -33.56 -14.61
CA ARG A 369 -0.81 -32.22 -15.20
C ARG A 369 -0.16 -31.15 -14.33
N LEU A 370 -0.33 -31.23 -13.01
CA LEU A 370 0.29 -30.29 -12.07
C LEU A 370 1.81 -30.46 -12.02
N GLN A 371 2.34 -31.69 -12.04
CA GLN A 371 3.79 -31.96 -12.12
C GLN A 371 4.41 -31.42 -13.41
N TYR A 372 3.73 -31.63 -14.56
CA TYR A 372 4.16 -31.07 -15.84
C TYR A 372 4.15 -29.54 -15.82
N ARG A 373 3.09 -28.94 -15.26
CA ARG A 373 2.99 -27.50 -15.07
C ARG A 373 4.11 -26.96 -14.18
N GLN A 374 4.40 -27.59 -13.04
CA GLN A 374 5.48 -27.22 -12.14
C GLN A 374 6.84 -27.24 -12.84
N THR A 375 7.10 -28.28 -13.61
CA THR A 375 8.36 -28.42 -14.38
C THR A 375 8.50 -27.30 -15.39
N ASN A 376 7.43 -26.97 -16.13
CA ASN A 376 7.44 -25.88 -17.10
C ASN A 376 7.58 -24.51 -16.42
N ASP A 377 6.85 -24.26 -15.34
CA ASP A 377 6.91 -23.01 -14.59
C ASP A 377 8.32 -22.81 -14.01
N THR A 378 8.95 -23.86 -13.49
CA THR A 378 10.34 -23.82 -12.99
C THR A 378 11.34 -23.50 -14.11
N LYS A 379 11.17 -24.09 -15.30
CA LYS A 379 11.99 -23.76 -16.47
C LYS A 379 11.82 -22.29 -16.89
N GLN A 380 10.60 -21.78 -16.89
CA GLN A 380 10.33 -20.38 -17.22
C GLN A 380 10.93 -19.43 -16.17
N VAL A 381 10.78 -19.73 -14.88
CA VAL A 381 11.40 -18.95 -13.79
C VAL A 381 12.91 -18.90 -13.93
N GLY A 382 13.56 -20.03 -14.26
CA GLY A 382 14.99 -20.06 -14.56
C GLY A 382 15.36 -19.14 -15.73
N SER A 383 14.60 -19.20 -16.83
CA SER A 383 14.80 -18.30 -17.97
C SER A 383 14.63 -16.82 -17.61
N TYR A 384 13.71 -16.46 -16.71
CA TYR A 384 13.55 -15.07 -16.26
C TYR A 384 14.74 -14.62 -15.41
N ALA A 385 15.23 -15.48 -14.52
CA ALA A 385 16.40 -15.20 -13.70
C ALA A 385 17.64 -14.92 -14.57
N ASP A 386 17.85 -15.71 -15.63
CA ASP A 386 18.96 -15.52 -16.58
C ASP A 386 18.87 -14.17 -17.29
N ILE A 387 17.68 -13.79 -17.79
CA ILE A 387 17.46 -12.49 -18.45
C ILE A 387 17.71 -11.32 -17.47
N LEU A 388 17.30 -11.46 -16.20
CA LEU A 388 17.54 -10.45 -15.16
C LEU A 388 19.01 -10.33 -14.80
N GLN A 389 19.75 -11.44 -14.76
CA GLN A 389 21.20 -11.44 -14.52
C GLN A 389 21.95 -10.77 -15.67
N GLU A 390 21.59 -11.07 -16.92
CA GLU A 390 22.13 -10.39 -18.10
C GLU A 390 21.86 -8.89 -18.05
N HIS A 391 20.63 -8.47 -17.72
CA HIS A 391 20.29 -7.06 -17.55
C HIS A 391 21.16 -6.38 -16.47
N ALA A 392 21.35 -7.03 -15.33
CA ALA A 392 22.20 -6.51 -14.26
C ALA A 392 23.68 -6.43 -14.66
N ALA A 393 24.18 -7.38 -15.45
CA ALA A 393 25.54 -7.36 -15.98
C ALA A 393 25.74 -6.20 -16.97
N LEU A 394 24.76 -5.97 -17.85
CA LEU A 394 24.77 -4.83 -18.78
C LEU A 394 24.72 -3.49 -18.04
N ALA A 395 23.88 -3.35 -17.02
CA ALA A 395 23.85 -2.14 -16.19
C ALA A 395 25.22 -1.81 -15.57
N LYS A 396 25.93 -2.84 -15.07
CA LYS A 396 27.30 -2.69 -14.54
C LYS A 396 28.29 -2.31 -15.64
N LEU A 397 28.15 -2.87 -16.84
CA LEU A 397 29.02 -2.55 -17.97
C LEU A 397 28.86 -1.09 -18.38
N HIS A 398 27.62 -0.58 -18.47
CA HIS A 398 27.31 0.84 -18.68
C HIS A 398 27.93 1.72 -17.60
N ALA A 399 27.74 1.36 -16.32
CA ALA A 399 28.28 2.13 -15.20
C ALA A 399 29.81 2.15 -15.17
N SER A 400 30.47 1.09 -15.63
CA SER A 400 31.93 0.98 -15.65
C SER A 400 32.61 1.82 -16.73
N GLY A 401 31.89 2.17 -17.81
CA GLY A 401 32.47 2.87 -18.97
C GLY A 401 33.53 2.09 -19.75
N ASN A 402 33.76 0.81 -19.44
CA ASN A 402 34.86 0.00 -19.98
C ASN A 402 34.57 -0.63 -21.35
N ALA A 403 33.35 -0.52 -21.87
CA ALA A 403 32.94 -1.08 -23.15
C ALA A 403 32.79 -0.01 -24.23
N SER A 404 33.07 -0.38 -25.48
CA SER A 404 32.84 0.53 -26.61
C SER A 404 31.33 0.80 -26.79
N PRO A 405 30.93 2.00 -27.29
CA PRO A 405 29.53 2.30 -27.54
C PRO A 405 28.85 1.33 -28.54
N GLU A 406 29.61 0.77 -29.48
CA GLU A 406 29.12 -0.22 -30.44
C GLU A 406 28.83 -1.58 -29.78
N GLU A 407 29.75 -2.05 -28.93
CA GLU A 407 29.58 -3.28 -28.16
C GLU A 407 28.36 -3.20 -27.23
N LEU A 408 28.17 -2.05 -26.57
CA LEU A 408 27.00 -1.81 -25.72
C LEU A 408 25.70 -1.87 -26.52
N ARG A 409 25.63 -1.16 -27.66
CA ARG A 409 24.43 -1.17 -28.52
C ARG A 409 24.09 -2.57 -29.01
N GLU A 410 25.09 -3.37 -29.38
CA GLU A 410 24.86 -4.73 -29.86
C GLU A 410 24.35 -5.64 -28.73
N LYS A 411 24.97 -5.56 -27.55
CA LYS A 411 24.51 -6.31 -26.37
C LYS A 411 23.10 -5.92 -25.93
N GLU A 412 22.78 -4.62 -25.94
CA GLU A 412 21.42 -4.11 -25.69
C GLU A 412 20.42 -4.64 -26.72
N ARG A 413 20.78 -4.65 -28.01
CA ARG A 413 19.92 -5.18 -29.09
C ARG A 413 19.60 -6.66 -28.87
N LEU A 414 20.63 -7.48 -28.64
CA LEU A 414 20.47 -8.92 -28.39
C LEU A 414 19.61 -9.21 -27.16
N TRP A 415 19.80 -8.46 -26.07
CA TRP A 415 18.98 -8.61 -24.88
C TRP A 415 17.52 -8.21 -25.14
N ASN A 416 17.28 -7.10 -25.85
CA ASN A 416 15.93 -6.67 -26.23
C ASN A 416 15.22 -7.69 -27.14
N GLU A 417 15.93 -8.28 -28.09
CA GLU A 417 15.40 -9.35 -28.95
C GLU A 417 15.03 -10.60 -28.13
N LYS A 418 15.88 -10.97 -27.17
CA LYS A 418 15.62 -12.08 -26.26
C LYS A 418 14.34 -11.84 -25.45
N VAL A 419 14.15 -10.65 -24.89
CA VAL A 419 12.91 -10.29 -24.18
C VAL A 419 11.70 -10.26 -25.12
N SER A 420 11.87 -9.74 -26.34
CA SER A 420 10.81 -9.65 -27.35
C SER A 420 10.35 -11.03 -27.84
N SER A 421 11.23 -12.04 -27.79
CA SER A 421 10.92 -13.42 -28.17
C SER A 421 10.02 -14.16 -27.16
N LEU A 422 9.84 -13.60 -25.96
CA LEU A 422 8.93 -14.16 -24.96
C LEU A 422 7.48 -14.06 -25.46
N ASN A 423 6.70 -15.11 -25.22
CA ASN A 423 5.26 -15.05 -25.46
C ASN A 423 4.60 -13.96 -24.58
N PRO A 424 3.41 -13.44 -24.93
CA PRO A 424 2.79 -12.32 -24.22
C PRO A 424 2.59 -12.52 -22.71
N HIS A 425 2.25 -13.74 -22.29
CA HIS A 425 2.08 -14.07 -20.87
C HIS A 425 3.43 -14.02 -20.13
N SER A 426 4.44 -14.70 -20.66
CA SER A 426 5.80 -14.70 -20.13
C SER A 426 6.41 -13.30 -20.09
N LEU A 427 6.19 -12.47 -21.12
CA LEU A 427 6.63 -11.09 -21.15
C LEU A 427 5.98 -10.25 -20.03
N SER A 428 4.67 -10.44 -19.79
CA SER A 428 3.96 -9.74 -18.72
C SER A 428 4.48 -10.14 -17.34
N THR A 429 4.67 -11.44 -17.09
CA THR A 429 5.26 -11.96 -15.85
C THR A 429 6.70 -11.47 -15.66
N PHE A 430 7.52 -11.48 -16.71
CA PHE A 430 8.89 -10.98 -16.67
C PHE A 430 8.93 -9.48 -16.30
N ARG A 431 8.14 -8.64 -16.99
CA ARG A 431 8.04 -7.19 -16.68
C ARG A 431 7.61 -6.97 -15.24
N LEU A 432 6.66 -7.77 -14.76
CA LEU A 432 6.20 -7.70 -13.40
C LEU A 432 7.31 -7.96 -12.37
N ILE A 433 8.06 -9.05 -12.54
CA ILE A 433 9.15 -9.42 -11.65
C ILE A 433 10.24 -8.34 -11.70
N ARG A 434 10.64 -7.94 -12.92
CA ARG A 434 11.65 -6.90 -13.16
C ARG A 434 11.29 -5.59 -12.43
N ASP A 435 10.06 -5.12 -12.58
CA ASP A 435 9.64 -3.82 -12.04
C ASP A 435 9.54 -3.83 -10.51
N ASN A 436 9.00 -4.91 -9.91
CA ASN A 436 8.97 -5.06 -8.45
C ASN A 436 10.39 -5.10 -7.87
N LEU A 437 11.29 -5.84 -8.53
CA LEU A 437 12.67 -5.96 -8.10
C LEU A 437 13.44 -4.65 -8.27
N HIS A 438 13.18 -3.93 -9.36
CA HIS A 438 13.78 -2.62 -9.62
C HIS A 438 13.39 -1.61 -8.53
N LEU A 439 12.08 -1.42 -8.28
CA LEU A 439 11.59 -0.50 -7.25
C LEU A 439 12.11 -0.85 -5.85
N PHE A 440 12.18 -2.14 -5.54
CA PHE A 440 12.68 -2.63 -4.25
C PHE A 440 14.17 -2.33 -4.02
N ARG A 441 14.98 -2.37 -5.09
CA ARG A 441 16.43 -2.22 -5.03
C ARG A 441 16.91 -0.77 -5.07
N GLN A 442 16.03 0.18 -5.36
CA GLN A 442 16.37 1.58 -5.24
C GLN A 442 16.77 1.91 -3.79
N ASP A 443 17.58 2.95 -3.61
CA ASP A 443 18.01 3.40 -2.29
C ASP A 443 17.64 4.89 -2.10
N PRO A 444 16.64 5.20 -1.23
CA PRO A 444 15.75 4.26 -0.57
C PRO A 444 14.80 3.54 -1.56
N PRO A 445 14.23 2.37 -1.20
CA PRO A 445 13.28 1.64 -2.06
C PRO A 445 12.12 2.55 -2.49
N ALA A 446 11.59 2.47 -3.70
CA ALA A 446 10.62 3.46 -4.19
C ALA A 446 9.27 3.42 -3.45
N MET A 447 8.73 2.22 -3.20
CA MET A 447 7.41 2.05 -2.58
C MET A 447 7.47 2.23 -1.06
N LEU A 448 6.48 2.92 -0.47
CA LEU A 448 6.41 3.16 0.97
C LEU A 448 6.40 1.86 1.81
N TRP A 449 5.79 0.79 1.30
CA TRP A 449 5.76 -0.51 1.98
C TRP A 449 7.16 -1.01 2.36
N ASP A 450 8.15 -0.86 1.48
CA ASP A 450 9.52 -1.34 1.71
C ASP A 450 10.36 -0.37 2.57
N ARG A 451 9.87 0.86 2.76
CA ARG A 451 10.45 1.89 3.62
C ARG A 451 9.97 1.81 5.08
N ARG A 452 9.00 0.95 5.38
CA ARG A 452 8.36 0.89 6.69
C ARG A 452 9.37 0.79 7.82
N THR A 453 9.17 1.60 8.86
CA THR A 453 10.00 1.58 10.07
C THR A 453 9.52 0.56 11.08
N LEU A 454 8.26 0.13 10.95
CA LEU A 454 7.60 -0.84 11.80
C LEU A 454 7.06 -1.99 10.95
N GLU A 455 7.18 -3.22 11.45
CA GLU A 455 6.45 -4.37 10.90
C GLU A 455 5.05 -4.43 11.56
N PRO A 456 3.97 -4.69 10.80
CA PRO A 456 2.62 -4.72 11.36
C PRO A 456 2.45 -5.79 12.43
N LEU A 457 1.80 -5.43 13.55
CA LEU A 457 1.36 -6.40 14.54
C LEU A 457 0.10 -7.12 14.07
N THR A 458 0.06 -8.44 14.20
CA THR A 458 -1.13 -9.23 13.84
C THR A 458 -2.29 -8.97 14.80
N VAL A 459 -3.43 -8.59 14.25
CA VAL A 459 -4.69 -8.44 14.99
C VAL A 459 -5.52 -9.71 14.94
N LYS A 460 -6.42 -9.87 15.91
CA LYS A 460 -7.45 -10.91 15.89
C LYS A 460 -8.81 -10.30 15.59
N PRO A 461 -9.69 -10.96 14.82
CA PRO A 461 -11.02 -10.43 14.54
C PRO A 461 -11.85 -10.10 15.79
N GLU A 462 -11.68 -10.86 16.88
CA GLU A 462 -12.41 -10.69 18.14
C GLU A 462 -12.05 -9.41 18.92
N GLU A 463 -10.96 -8.73 18.51
CA GLU A 463 -10.56 -7.44 19.09
C GLU A 463 -11.34 -6.25 18.51
N PHE A 464 -12.30 -6.55 17.62
CA PHE A 464 -13.20 -5.61 16.98
C PHE A 464 -14.64 -6.06 17.14
N PHE A 465 -15.59 -5.12 17.06
CA PHE A 465 -17.00 -5.43 16.97
C PHE A 465 -17.69 -4.60 15.87
N PRO A 466 -18.31 -5.22 14.86
CA PRO A 466 -18.31 -6.66 14.55
C PRO A 466 -16.90 -7.24 14.37
N ASN A 467 -16.74 -8.55 14.51
CA ASN A 467 -15.46 -9.24 14.49
C ASN A 467 -14.86 -9.27 13.08
N VAL A 468 -14.34 -8.13 12.65
CA VAL A 468 -13.73 -7.86 11.35
C VAL A 468 -12.39 -7.17 11.61
N GLY A 469 -11.31 -7.87 11.30
CA GLY A 469 -9.96 -7.33 11.51
C GLY A 469 -9.74 -6.03 10.71
N CYS A 470 -9.25 -5.00 11.39
CA CYS A 470 -8.92 -3.72 10.80
C CYS A 470 -7.44 -3.39 11.03
N SER A 471 -6.91 -2.45 10.25
CA SER A 471 -5.53 -2.00 10.34
C SER A 471 -5.47 -0.56 10.86
N LEU A 472 -4.45 -0.26 11.67
CA LEU A 472 -4.10 1.09 12.09
C LEU A 472 -2.95 1.60 11.24
N LEU A 473 -3.17 2.69 10.52
CA LEU A 473 -2.15 3.42 9.80
C LEU A 473 -1.58 4.55 10.64
N ASP A 474 -0.26 4.67 10.63
CA ASP A 474 0.47 5.85 11.07
C ASP A 474 1.03 6.57 9.84
N ILE A 475 0.43 7.70 9.50
CA ILE A 475 0.76 8.50 8.32
C ILE A 475 1.51 9.76 8.79
N GLN A 476 2.75 9.90 8.34
CA GLN A 476 3.53 11.12 8.51
C GLN A 476 3.68 11.83 7.17
N PRO A 477 3.03 12.99 7.00
CA PRO A 477 3.27 13.85 5.85
C PRO A 477 4.69 14.41 5.80
N LYS A 478 5.18 14.67 4.59
CA LYS A 478 6.39 15.45 4.29
C LYS A 478 6.04 16.60 3.36
N ALA A 479 6.90 17.62 3.32
CA ALA A 479 6.75 18.69 2.37
C ALA A 479 7.04 18.18 0.94
N MET A 480 6.04 18.23 0.07
CA MET A 480 6.24 17.96 -1.36
C MET A 480 7.14 19.03 -2.00
N SER A 481 7.78 18.66 -3.11
CA SER A 481 8.49 19.61 -3.97
C SER A 481 7.62 20.86 -4.23
N PRO A 482 8.17 22.09 -4.12
CA PRO A 482 7.42 23.31 -4.39
C PRO A 482 6.67 23.30 -5.73
N LEU A 483 7.24 22.62 -6.73
CA LEU A 483 6.64 22.46 -8.06
C LEU A 483 5.31 21.71 -8.06
N LEU A 484 5.09 20.84 -7.06
CA LEU A 484 3.93 19.96 -6.97
C LEU A 484 2.87 20.46 -5.96
N ARG A 485 3.21 21.40 -5.07
CA ARG A 485 2.30 21.91 -4.02
C ARG A 485 1.15 22.79 -4.54
N GLY A 486 1.30 23.36 -5.74
CA GLY A 486 0.24 24.17 -6.35
C GLY A 486 0.62 24.73 -7.72
N GLY A 487 -0.26 25.56 -8.28
CA GLY A 487 -0.05 26.21 -9.57
C GLY A 487 -0.09 25.26 -10.78
N GLU A 488 0.50 25.69 -11.90
CA GLU A 488 0.48 24.95 -13.16
C GLU A 488 1.26 23.62 -13.09
N GLY A 489 2.40 23.59 -12.38
CA GLY A 489 3.20 22.37 -12.24
C GLY A 489 2.44 21.22 -11.57
N SER A 490 1.64 21.52 -10.55
CA SER A 490 0.78 20.54 -9.89
C SER A 490 -0.29 19.97 -10.82
N LYS A 491 -0.90 20.82 -11.67
CA LYS A 491 -1.89 20.39 -12.67
C LYS A 491 -1.27 19.52 -13.77
N VAL A 492 -0.08 19.90 -14.26
CA VAL A 492 0.69 19.10 -15.22
C VAL A 492 1.05 17.74 -14.61
N PHE A 493 1.50 17.70 -13.36
CA PHE A 493 1.78 16.45 -12.67
C PHE A 493 0.56 15.53 -12.62
N ASP A 494 -0.61 16.05 -12.25
CA ASP A 494 -1.86 15.28 -12.21
C ASP A 494 -2.21 14.68 -13.58
N LEU A 495 -2.03 15.45 -14.65
CA LEU A 495 -2.23 15.00 -16.03
C LEU A 495 -1.22 13.91 -16.43
N LEU A 496 0.08 14.12 -16.17
CA LEU A 496 1.14 13.16 -16.49
C LEU A 496 0.89 11.83 -15.79
N VAL A 497 0.64 11.84 -14.48
CA VAL A 497 0.36 10.61 -13.73
C VAL A 497 -0.89 9.91 -14.26
N LYS A 498 -1.95 10.65 -14.56
CA LYS A 498 -3.20 10.10 -15.12
C LYS A 498 -2.97 9.37 -16.44
N ILE A 499 -2.30 10.01 -17.41
CA ILE A 499 -2.06 9.44 -18.74
C ILE A 499 -1.05 8.30 -18.67
N MET A 500 0.09 8.54 -18.03
CA MET A 500 1.20 7.58 -18.03
C MET A 500 0.87 6.30 -17.26
N LEU A 501 0.06 6.39 -16.18
CA LEU A 501 -0.32 5.20 -15.40
C LEU A 501 -1.49 4.40 -15.99
N ARG A 502 -2.25 4.94 -16.96
CA ARG A 502 -3.33 4.18 -17.65
C ARG A 502 -2.77 2.90 -18.30
N ASN A 503 -1.60 3.01 -18.93
CA ASN A 503 -0.85 1.89 -19.50
C ASN A 503 0.57 1.86 -18.93
N SER A 504 0.65 1.56 -17.64
CA SER A 504 1.87 1.77 -16.86
C SER A 504 3.03 0.80 -17.14
N THR A 505 2.83 -0.22 -17.97
CA THR A 505 3.84 -1.22 -18.38
C THR A 505 4.69 -0.79 -19.58
N VAL A 506 4.37 0.36 -20.17
CA VAL A 506 5.01 0.87 -21.39
C VAL A 506 6.18 1.80 -21.02
N PRO A 507 7.27 1.84 -21.81
CA PRO A 507 8.40 2.74 -21.59
C PRO A 507 8.00 4.21 -21.45
N VAL A 508 8.74 4.95 -20.62
CA VAL A 508 8.46 6.35 -20.28
C VAL A 508 8.49 7.26 -21.51
N SER A 509 9.45 7.07 -22.42
CA SER A 509 9.54 7.77 -23.70
C SER A 509 8.21 7.74 -24.46
N GLN A 510 7.72 6.54 -24.72
CA GLN A 510 6.45 6.35 -25.42
C GLN A 510 5.25 6.89 -24.61
N ARG A 511 5.30 6.89 -23.27
CA ARG A 511 4.21 7.45 -22.45
C ARG A 511 4.20 8.97 -22.45
N ILE A 512 5.34 9.62 -22.58
CA ILE A 512 5.42 11.08 -22.70
C ILE A 512 4.92 11.53 -24.07
N ASP A 513 5.23 10.80 -25.14
CA ASP A 513 4.72 11.10 -26.48
C ASP A 513 3.20 10.92 -26.61
N ASP A 514 2.58 10.04 -25.81
CA ASP A 514 1.13 9.94 -25.67
C ASP A 514 0.50 11.20 -25.05
N VAL A 515 1.24 11.93 -24.20
CA VAL A 515 0.77 13.20 -23.62
C VAL A 515 0.81 14.29 -24.68
N TRP A 516 1.93 14.39 -25.40
CA TRP A 516 2.10 15.32 -26.50
C TRP A 516 3.15 14.80 -27.50
N PRO A 517 2.90 14.85 -28.83
CA PRO A 517 3.83 14.34 -29.83
C PRO A 517 5.24 14.94 -29.72
N ASP A 518 6.25 14.10 -29.88
CA ASP A 518 7.68 14.42 -29.85
C ASP A 518 8.17 15.07 -28.52
N ALA A 519 7.36 15.01 -27.47
CA ALA A 519 7.72 15.54 -26.17
C ALA A 519 8.90 14.76 -25.57
N ALA A 520 9.01 13.45 -25.79
CA ALA A 520 10.09 12.66 -25.24
C ALA A 520 11.48 13.16 -25.67
N GLU A 521 11.64 13.62 -26.92
CA GLU A 521 12.90 14.15 -27.44
C GLU A 521 13.33 15.42 -26.71
N GLY A 522 12.39 16.31 -26.40
CA GLY A 522 12.66 17.56 -25.69
C GLY A 522 12.82 17.39 -24.18
N LEU A 523 12.13 16.42 -23.57
CA LEU A 523 12.05 16.27 -22.12
C LEU A 523 13.12 15.33 -21.55
N LEU A 524 13.26 14.13 -22.11
CA LEU A 524 14.11 13.09 -21.52
C LEU A 524 15.59 13.47 -21.35
N PRO A 525 16.22 14.23 -22.27
CA PRO A 525 17.59 14.70 -22.06
C PRO A 525 17.78 15.55 -20.80
N ASN A 526 16.70 16.17 -20.31
CA ASN A 526 16.68 17.01 -19.12
C ASN A 526 16.28 16.24 -17.84
N CYS A 527 16.14 14.90 -17.92
CA CYS A 527 15.77 14.03 -16.80
C CYS A 527 16.86 12.98 -16.52
N PRO A 528 18.05 13.38 -16.04
CA PRO A 528 19.19 12.47 -15.88
C PRO A 528 18.92 11.32 -14.89
N SER A 529 17.98 11.47 -13.95
CA SER A 529 17.62 10.40 -13.01
C SER A 529 16.95 9.19 -13.67
N LEU A 530 16.45 9.31 -14.90
CA LEU A 530 15.88 8.18 -15.65
C LEU A 530 16.97 7.20 -16.13
N SER A 531 18.18 7.70 -16.34
CA SER A 531 19.31 6.90 -16.83
C SER A 531 20.34 6.55 -15.75
N ASP A 532 20.41 7.34 -14.68
CA ASP A 532 21.39 7.20 -13.59
C ASP A 532 20.98 6.11 -12.58
N PRO A 533 21.68 4.96 -12.51
CA PRO A 533 21.32 3.87 -11.60
C PRO A 533 21.34 4.25 -10.12
N ALA A 534 22.20 5.21 -9.73
CA ALA A 534 22.26 5.69 -8.35
C ALA A 534 21.01 6.48 -7.94
N LYS A 535 20.22 6.94 -8.92
CA LYS A 535 18.94 7.65 -8.71
C LYS A 535 17.72 6.80 -9.07
N GLY A 536 17.90 5.50 -9.25
CA GLY A 536 16.84 4.58 -9.67
C GLY A 536 16.58 4.57 -11.18
N GLY A 537 17.50 5.09 -11.98
CA GLY A 537 17.48 5.01 -13.44
C GLY A 537 17.90 3.64 -13.99
N THR A 538 17.77 3.48 -15.30
CA THR A 538 18.19 2.27 -16.04
C THR A 538 18.88 2.66 -17.35
N PHE A 539 19.69 1.76 -17.90
CA PHE A 539 20.35 1.98 -19.18
C PHE A 539 19.43 1.60 -20.35
N GLY A 540 19.83 2.00 -21.56
CA GLY A 540 19.24 1.52 -22.80
C GLY A 540 17.84 2.05 -23.13
N LYS A 541 17.29 1.53 -24.23
CA LYS A 541 15.93 1.84 -24.73
C LYS A 541 15.08 0.57 -24.81
N GLY A 542 13.78 0.72 -25.08
CA GLY A 542 12.88 -0.41 -25.34
C GLY A 542 12.54 -1.18 -24.07
N HIS A 543 12.84 -2.48 -24.02
CA HIS A 543 12.57 -3.31 -22.84
C HIS A 543 13.56 -3.05 -21.68
N ALA A 544 14.65 -2.33 -21.89
CA ALA A 544 15.57 -1.97 -20.82
C ALA A 544 15.12 -0.68 -20.09
N GLU A 545 14.33 0.15 -20.78
CA GLU A 545 13.85 1.45 -20.30
C GLU A 545 12.85 1.31 -19.14
N LEU A 546 12.82 2.31 -18.26
CA LEU A 546 11.83 2.40 -17.19
C LEU A 546 10.43 2.53 -17.76
N CYS A 547 9.47 1.94 -17.07
CA CYS A 547 8.05 2.14 -17.32
C CYS A 547 7.47 3.13 -16.29
N ALA A 548 6.33 3.74 -16.61
CA ALA A 548 5.74 4.76 -15.75
C ALA A 548 5.49 4.27 -14.30
N ARG A 549 5.06 3.02 -14.10
CA ARG A 549 4.88 2.44 -12.76
C ARG A 549 6.18 2.18 -11.99
N ALA A 550 7.33 2.26 -12.65
CA ALA A 550 8.65 2.04 -12.04
C ALA A 550 9.35 3.35 -11.62
N LEU A 551 8.72 4.51 -11.88
CA LEU A 551 9.28 5.82 -11.55
C LEU A 551 9.23 6.13 -10.06
N ASN A 552 10.30 6.70 -9.51
CA ASN A 552 10.34 7.23 -8.14
C ASN A 552 10.02 8.72 -8.07
N GLU A 553 9.97 9.26 -6.84
CA GLU A 553 9.67 10.67 -6.56
C GLU A 553 10.55 11.64 -7.35
N LYS A 554 11.86 11.41 -7.36
CA LYS A 554 12.81 12.31 -8.03
C LYS A 554 12.55 12.36 -9.52
N GLN A 555 12.32 11.20 -10.13
CA GLN A 555 12.04 11.09 -11.56
C GLN A 555 10.72 11.79 -11.94
N TRP A 556 9.68 11.68 -11.11
CA TRP A 556 8.44 12.44 -11.32
C TRP A 556 8.66 13.96 -11.26
N VAL A 557 9.42 14.43 -10.28
CA VAL A 557 9.74 15.87 -10.14
C VAL A 557 10.56 16.36 -11.34
N GLU A 558 11.61 15.63 -11.76
CA GLU A 558 12.43 15.99 -12.92
C GLU A 558 11.61 16.03 -14.21
N LEU A 559 10.66 15.10 -14.39
CA LEU A 559 9.76 15.10 -15.56
C LEU A 559 8.87 16.35 -15.60
N VAL A 560 8.26 16.72 -14.47
CA VAL A 560 7.42 17.93 -14.39
C VAL A 560 8.28 19.17 -14.57
N GLU A 561 9.49 19.20 -14.01
CA GLU A 561 10.40 20.33 -14.17
C GLU A 561 10.86 20.48 -15.63
N ALA A 562 11.21 19.38 -16.31
CA ALA A 562 11.54 19.37 -17.73
C ALA A 562 10.35 19.84 -18.57
N TRP A 563 9.14 19.38 -18.28
CA TRP A 563 7.91 19.84 -18.94
C TRP A 563 7.71 21.35 -18.77
N MET A 564 7.86 21.86 -17.55
CA MET A 564 7.69 23.28 -17.23
C MET A 564 8.80 24.18 -17.79
N LYS A 565 9.94 23.62 -18.19
CA LYS A 565 11.01 24.35 -18.89
C LYS A 565 10.94 24.20 -20.41
N TRP A 566 10.16 23.26 -20.92
CA TRP A 566 10.11 22.96 -22.35
C TRP A 566 9.48 24.12 -23.15
N PRO A 567 10.21 24.73 -24.12
CA PRO A 567 9.72 25.90 -24.86
C PRO A 567 8.49 25.62 -25.73
N PHE A 568 8.35 24.38 -26.19
CA PHE A 568 7.25 23.96 -27.07
C PHE A 568 6.07 23.38 -26.29
N ARG A 569 6.06 23.50 -24.95
CA ARG A 569 4.97 22.96 -24.14
C ARG A 569 3.64 23.59 -24.57
N PRO A 570 2.60 22.77 -24.83
CA PRO A 570 1.26 23.29 -25.07
C PRO A 570 0.72 23.98 -23.80
N ARG A 571 -0.24 24.89 -23.99
CA ARG A 571 -1.00 25.45 -22.86
C ARG A 571 -1.82 24.36 -22.18
N TYR A 572 -1.93 24.44 -20.86
CA TYR A 572 -2.65 23.44 -20.06
C TYR A 572 -4.10 23.22 -20.52
N ASP A 573 -4.83 24.27 -20.89
CA ASP A 573 -6.22 24.18 -21.36
C ASP A 573 -6.37 23.36 -22.65
N ARG A 574 -5.34 23.35 -23.50
CA ARG A 574 -5.30 22.52 -24.71
C ARG A 574 -5.06 21.06 -24.36
N LEU A 575 -4.16 20.79 -23.43
CA LEU A 575 -3.87 19.43 -22.95
C LEU A 575 -5.11 18.80 -22.31
N GLU A 576 -5.78 19.55 -21.43
CA GLU A 576 -6.97 19.08 -20.73
C GLU A 576 -8.09 18.70 -21.71
N ARG A 577 -8.38 19.56 -22.69
CA ARG A 577 -9.38 19.27 -23.73
C ARG A 577 -9.06 18.01 -24.55
N GLN A 578 -7.80 17.85 -24.95
CA GLN A 578 -7.37 16.69 -25.75
C GLN A 578 -7.60 15.37 -25.01
N HIS A 579 -7.46 15.37 -23.68
CA HIS A 579 -7.53 14.17 -22.86
C HIS A 579 -8.88 14.00 -22.12
N SER A 580 -9.73 15.02 -22.06
CA SER A 580 -11.10 14.93 -21.52
C SER A 580 -12.08 14.23 -22.47
N GLU A 581 -11.87 14.33 -23.80
CA GLU A 581 -12.78 13.73 -24.80
C GLU A 581 -12.66 12.19 -24.89
N VAL A 582 -11.59 11.61 -24.34
CA VAL A 582 -11.31 10.16 -24.37
C VAL A 582 -11.98 9.41 -23.20
N GLU A 583 -12.69 10.11 -22.31
CA GLU A 583 -13.18 9.57 -21.03
C GLU A 583 -14.54 8.86 -21.11
N VAL A 584 -15.32 9.06 -22.17
CA VAL A 584 -16.72 8.60 -22.20
C VAL A 584 -16.87 7.07 -22.38
N GLU A 585 -15.82 6.35 -22.77
CA GLU A 585 -15.95 4.94 -23.22
C GLU A 585 -15.42 3.84 -22.26
N ASP A 586 -14.66 4.15 -21.19
CA ASP A 586 -13.95 3.10 -20.40
C ASP A 586 -14.39 2.96 -18.93
N ASP A 587 -15.39 3.73 -18.49
CA ASP A 587 -15.82 3.77 -17.08
C ASP A 587 -16.85 2.70 -16.71
N GLY A 588 -16.40 1.44 -16.74
CA GLY A 588 -16.90 0.40 -15.83
C GLY A 588 -16.40 0.58 -14.37
N SER A 589 -15.51 1.54 -14.15
CA SER A 589 -14.97 1.93 -12.85
C SER A 589 -15.10 3.43 -12.63
N GLY A 590 -16.34 3.92 -12.54
CA GLY A 590 -16.63 5.33 -12.31
C GLY A 590 -15.86 5.89 -11.12
N THR A 591 -14.81 6.67 -11.43
CA THR A 591 -14.40 7.80 -10.61
C THR A 591 -15.51 8.82 -10.76
N ALA A 592 -16.39 8.88 -9.76
CA ALA A 592 -17.37 9.95 -9.71
C ALA A 592 -16.61 11.26 -9.52
N ASP A 593 -16.42 11.98 -10.62
CA ASP A 593 -16.39 13.43 -10.62
C ASP A 593 -17.74 13.91 -10.08
N GLY A 594 -17.86 13.86 -8.76
CA GLY A 594 -18.94 14.49 -8.01
C GLY A 594 -18.43 15.83 -7.54
N GLU A 595 -18.99 16.90 -8.09
CA GLU A 595 -18.87 18.27 -7.61
C GLU A 595 -18.90 18.34 -6.08
N PHE A 596 -17.73 18.48 -5.48
CA PHE A 596 -17.54 19.16 -4.20
C PHE A 596 -16.53 20.25 -4.48
N LEU A 597 -17.08 21.38 -4.96
CA LEU A 597 -16.35 22.60 -5.28
C LEU A 597 -15.45 23.01 -4.11
N LEU A 598 -14.23 23.42 -4.49
CA LEU A 598 -13.16 24.01 -3.67
C LEU A 598 -13.67 24.91 -2.54
#